data_AF-A0A842Y1C3-F1
#
_entry.id   AF-A0A842Y1C3-F1
#
_cell.length_a   1.000
_cell.length_b   1.000
_cell.length_c   1.000
_cell.angle_alpha   90.00
_cell.angle_beta   90.00
_cell.angle_gamma   90.00
#
_symmetry.space_group_name_H-M   'P 1'
#
loop_
_entity.id
_entity.type
_entity.pdbx_description
1 polymer ?
#
loop_
_entity_poly.entity_id
_entity_poly.type
_entity_poly.pdbx_seq_one_letter_code
_entity_poly.pdbx_strand_id
1 'polypeptide(L)'
;MIDLDTETSKLKLDIERIGNTLGLDGFRIKESKENGSSTLISSKFYNKGVYRVQNTDNGRLENLAVNIDKVAAVTYHGLVEELGEDCVDRNLWKDVPEGGAIFFYSLKLEKDFVK
;
A
#
# COMPACT_ATOMS: atom_id res chain seq x y z
N MET A 1 24.81 24.57 -31.53
CA MET A 1 23.46 24.81 -30.98
C MET A 1 22.74 23.49 -31.07
N ILE A 2 22.58 22.82 -29.93
CA ILE A 2 21.77 21.60 -29.85
C ILE A 2 20.39 22.12 -29.44
N ASP A 3 19.42 22.01 -30.35
CA ASP A 3 18.01 22.21 -30.04
C ASP A 3 17.62 21.15 -29.01
N LEU A 4 17.61 21.57 -27.75
CA LEU A 4 16.97 20.87 -26.66
C LEU A 4 15.48 21.17 -26.81
N ASP A 5 14.84 20.44 -27.73
CA ASP A 5 13.39 20.36 -27.77
C ASP A 5 12.95 19.92 -26.38
N THR A 6 12.42 20.91 -25.67
CA THR A 6 12.01 20.82 -24.29
C THR A 6 10.65 20.14 -24.34
N GLU A 7 10.64 18.86 -24.70
CA GLU A 7 9.60 17.96 -24.26
C GLU A 7 9.70 17.96 -22.74
N THR A 8 8.96 18.90 -22.16
CA THR A 8 8.39 18.79 -20.84
C THR A 8 7.63 17.48 -20.88
N SER A 9 8.36 16.40 -20.59
CA SER A 9 7.83 15.17 -20.08
C SER A 9 7.07 15.59 -18.83
N LYS A 10 5.81 15.97 -19.05
CA LYS A 10 4.74 15.72 -18.13
C LYS A 10 4.81 14.22 -17.95
N LEU A 11 5.70 13.79 -17.07
CA LEU A 11 5.52 12.66 -16.18
C LEU A 11 4.22 12.96 -15.42
N LYS A 12 3.10 12.89 -16.12
CA LYS A 12 1.97 12.15 -15.62
C LYS A 12 2.60 10.83 -15.27
N LEU A 13 2.87 10.64 -13.98
CA LEU A 13 2.93 9.32 -13.39
C LEU A 13 1.57 8.70 -13.71
N ASP A 14 1.38 8.25 -14.95
CA ASP A 14 0.30 7.36 -15.30
C ASP A 14 0.58 6.14 -14.44
N ILE A 15 -0.36 5.89 -13.53
CA ILE A 15 -0.24 5.03 -12.36
C ILE A 15 -0.28 3.54 -12.80
N GLU A 16 0.35 3.24 -13.94
CA GLU A 16 0.56 1.90 -14.47
C GLU A 16 1.91 1.38 -13.96
N ARG A 17 2.09 1.31 -12.64
CA ARG A 17 3.21 0.54 -12.03
C ARG A 17 2.90 -0.95 -12.01
N ILE A 18 2.49 -1.45 -13.18
CA ILE A 18 2.28 -2.85 -13.53
C ILE A 18 3.65 -3.54 -13.46
N GLY A 19 4.06 -3.95 -12.26
CA GLY A 19 5.36 -4.57 -12.05
C GLY A 19 5.75 -4.77 -10.59
N ASN A 20 5.21 -3.96 -9.67
CA ASN A 20 5.46 -4.13 -8.25
C ASN A 20 4.43 -5.06 -7.59
N THR A 21 4.90 -5.80 -6.60
CA THR A 21 4.07 -6.67 -5.78
C THR A 21 3.73 -5.97 -4.46
N LEU A 22 2.49 -6.17 -4.01
CA LEU A 22 2.07 -5.86 -2.65
C LEU A 22 1.92 -7.17 -1.88
N GLY A 23 2.68 -7.30 -0.80
CA GLY A 23 2.57 -8.44 0.11
C GLY A 23 1.31 -8.32 0.96
N LEU A 24 0.40 -9.29 0.85
CA LEU A 24 -0.78 -9.41 1.70
C LEU A 24 -0.82 -10.81 2.31
N ASP A 25 -1.26 -10.92 3.56
CA ASP A 25 -1.55 -12.21 4.19
C ASP A 25 -2.83 -12.83 3.62
N GLY A 26 -3.04 -14.12 3.90
CA GLY A 26 -4.21 -14.86 3.43
C GLY A 26 -5.54 -14.28 3.91
N PHE A 27 -5.58 -13.64 5.08
CA PHE A 27 -6.78 -12.99 5.60
C PHE A 27 -7.19 -11.79 4.73
N ARG A 28 -6.27 -10.86 4.47
CA ARG A 28 -6.51 -9.68 3.62
C ARG A 28 -6.79 -10.06 2.17
N ILE A 29 -6.15 -11.10 1.66
CA ILE A 29 -6.45 -11.66 0.34
C ILE A 29 -7.90 -12.14 0.28
N LYS A 30 -8.33 -12.93 1.28
CA LYS A 30 -9.70 -13.43 1.35
C LYS A 30 -10.71 -12.29 1.46
N GLU A 31 -10.46 -11.34 2.37
CA GLU A 31 -11.29 -10.15 2.55
C GLU A 31 -11.45 -9.37 1.24
N SER A 32 -10.35 -9.16 0.50
CA SER A 32 -10.37 -8.46 -0.78
C SER A 32 -11.21 -9.19 -1.83
N LYS A 33 -11.14 -10.54 -1.87
CA LYS A 33 -11.92 -11.37 -2.80
C LYS A 33 -13.42 -11.35 -2.48
N GLU A 34 -13.77 -11.38 -1.19
CA GLU A 34 -15.16 -11.42 -0.74
C GLU A 34 -15.85 -10.05 -0.80
N ASN A 35 -15.17 -9.00 -0.35
CA ASN A 35 -15.75 -7.67 -0.19
C ASN A 35 -15.41 -6.71 -1.34
N GLY A 36 -14.46 -7.08 -2.20
CA GLY A 36 -13.94 -6.20 -3.25
C GLY A 36 -13.01 -5.09 -2.72
N SER A 37 -12.73 -5.08 -1.41
CA SER A 37 -11.83 -4.13 -0.76
C SER A 37 -11.25 -4.70 0.53
N SER A 38 -10.10 -4.18 0.95
CA SER A 38 -9.46 -4.50 2.23
C SER A 38 -8.63 -3.31 2.73
N THR A 39 -7.99 -3.47 3.89
CA THR A 39 -7.04 -2.48 4.41
C THR A 39 -5.68 -3.10 4.71
N LEU A 40 -4.64 -2.29 4.57
CA LEU A 40 -3.28 -2.65 4.93
C LEU A 40 -2.69 -1.56 5.81
N ILE A 41 -2.01 -1.96 6.87
CA ILE A 41 -1.17 -1.07 7.67
C ILE A 41 0.27 -1.52 7.48
N SER A 42 1.18 -0.60 7.21
CA SER A 42 2.58 -0.91 6.97
C SER A 42 3.51 0.21 7.43
N SER A 43 4.69 -0.17 7.89
CA SER A 43 5.83 0.75 8.06
C SER A 43 6.48 1.12 6.73
N LYS A 44 6.19 0.39 5.65
CA LYS A 44 6.70 0.66 4.31
C LYS A 44 5.76 1.59 3.57
N PHE A 45 6.35 2.55 2.87
CA PHE A 45 5.62 3.44 1.97
C PHE A 45 5.34 2.75 0.62
N TYR A 46 4.07 2.77 0.22
CA TYR A 46 3.59 2.37 -1.09
C TYR A 46 2.90 3.56 -1.74
N ASN A 47 3.14 3.76 -3.03
CA ASN A 47 2.46 4.80 -3.79
C ASN A 47 1.02 4.37 -4.09
N LYS A 48 0.16 5.34 -4.41
CA LYS A 48 -1.14 5.02 -5.01
C LYS A 48 -0.93 4.29 -6.32
N GLY A 49 -1.82 3.32 -6.61
CA GLY A 49 -1.80 2.59 -7.86
C GLY A 49 -2.10 1.11 -7.77
N VAL A 50 -2.00 0.43 -8.92
CA VAL A 50 -2.32 -0.98 -9.06
C VAL A 50 -1.10 -1.85 -8.81
N TYR A 51 -1.26 -2.87 -7.97
CA TYR A 51 -0.21 -3.80 -7.57
C TYR A 51 -0.68 -5.25 -7.75
N ARG A 52 0.22 -6.13 -8.21
CA ARG A 52 0.00 -7.57 -8.13
C ARG A 52 0.11 -8.01 -6.67
N VAL A 53 -0.69 -8.98 -6.25
CA VAL A 53 -0.62 -9.44 -4.87
C VAL A 53 0.29 -10.66 -4.74
N GLN A 54 1.20 -10.59 -3.78
CA GLN A 54 1.97 -11.73 -3.30
C GLN A 54 1.43 -12.15 -1.94
N ASN A 55 1.10 -13.43 -1.80
CA ASN A 55 0.69 -14.01 -0.54
C ASN A 55 1.91 -14.16 0.37
N THR A 56 1.93 -13.45 1.50
CA THR A 56 3.07 -13.47 2.43
C THR A 56 3.19 -14.79 3.20
N ASP A 57 2.10 -15.55 3.32
CA ASP A 57 2.07 -16.79 4.08
C ASP A 57 2.77 -17.94 3.34
N ASN A 58 2.77 -17.90 2.01
CA ASN A 58 3.34 -18.96 1.16
C ASN A 58 4.26 -18.45 0.04
N GLY A 59 4.46 -17.15 -0.07
CA GLY A 59 5.32 -16.48 -1.06
C GLY A 59 4.79 -16.46 -2.50
N ARG A 60 3.63 -17.05 -2.80
CA ARG A 60 3.11 -17.18 -4.16
C ARG A 60 2.51 -15.87 -4.67
N LEU A 61 2.65 -15.63 -5.97
CA LEU A 61 1.87 -14.60 -6.65
C LEU A 61 0.45 -15.08 -6.82
N GLU A 62 -0.49 -14.30 -6.32
CA GLU A 62 -1.92 -14.55 -6.50
C GLU A 62 -2.36 -14.10 -7.89
N ASN A 63 -3.40 -14.73 -8.42
CA ASN A 63 -4.07 -14.28 -9.63
C ASN A 63 -5.05 -13.14 -9.31
N LEU A 64 -4.56 -12.07 -8.71
CA LEU A 64 -5.33 -10.88 -8.38
C LEU A 64 -4.43 -9.63 -8.30
N ALA A 65 -5.03 -8.47 -8.48
CA ALA A 65 -4.40 -7.19 -8.27
C ALA A 65 -5.28 -6.29 -7.39
N VAL A 66 -4.64 -5.34 -6.71
CA VAL A 66 -5.33 -4.35 -5.89
C VAL A 66 -4.85 -2.96 -6.24
N ASN A 67 -5.77 -2.00 -6.21
CA ASN A 67 -5.48 -0.59 -6.31
C ASN A 67 -5.40 0.05 -4.92
N ILE A 68 -4.33 0.78 -4.64
CA ILE A 68 -4.19 1.66 -3.49
C ILE A 68 -4.82 3.01 -3.85
N ASP A 69 -6.02 3.29 -3.35
CA ASP A 69 -6.76 4.53 -3.67
C ASP A 69 -6.52 5.65 -2.64
N LYS A 70 -6.29 5.28 -1.39
CA LYS A 70 -6.04 6.17 -0.26
C LYS A 70 -4.82 5.71 0.53
N VAL A 71 -4.03 6.68 0.93
CA VAL A 71 -2.88 6.54 1.82
C VAL A 71 -3.05 7.59 2.91
N ALA A 72 -3.05 7.16 4.17
CA ALA A 72 -2.90 8.02 5.32
C ALA A 72 -1.61 7.66 6.05
N ALA A 73 -1.06 8.59 6.82
CA ALA A 73 0.17 8.40 7.57
C ALA A 73 0.04 9.07 8.93
N VAL A 74 0.55 8.41 9.96
CA VAL A 74 0.60 8.92 11.33
C VAL A 74 1.88 8.44 12.00
N THR A 75 2.38 9.17 13.00
CA THR A 75 3.46 8.66 13.85
C THR A 75 2.88 7.77 14.95
N TYR A 76 3.72 6.96 15.60
CA TYR A 76 3.28 6.22 16.79
C TYR A 76 2.67 7.14 17.85
N HIS A 77 3.31 8.30 18.09
CA HIS A 77 2.81 9.28 19.05
C HIS A 77 1.43 9.81 18.65
N GLY A 78 1.24 10.18 17.38
CA GLY A 78 -0.07 10.63 16.90
C GLY A 78 -1.16 9.55 17.02
N LEU A 79 -0.78 8.27 16.82
CA LEU A 79 -1.72 7.16 17.01
C LEU A 79 -2.15 7.02 18.50
N VAL A 80 -1.19 7.17 19.42
CA VAL A 80 -1.45 7.15 20.88
C VAL A 80 -2.29 8.35 21.30
N GLU A 81 -2.03 9.54 20.75
CA GLU A 81 -2.84 10.74 21.02
C GLU A 81 -4.29 10.57 20.55
N GLU A 82 -4.51 9.91 19.40
CA GLU A 82 -5.85 9.72 18.83
C GLU A 82 -6.64 8.59 19.52
N LEU A 83 -5.99 7.47 19.82
CA LEU A 83 -6.66 6.23 20.28
C LEU A 83 -6.46 5.91 21.77
N GLY A 84 -5.47 6.54 22.41
CA GLY A 84 -5.04 6.22 23.78
C GLY A 84 -3.98 5.13 23.85
N GLU A 85 -3.10 5.21 24.86
CA GLU A 85 -1.94 4.33 25.02
C GLU A 85 -2.34 2.85 25.18
N ASP A 86 -3.44 2.57 25.88
CA ASP A 86 -3.96 1.21 26.09
C ASP A 86 -4.50 0.55 24.82
N CYS A 87 -4.77 1.33 23.76
CA CYS A 87 -5.29 0.84 22.49
C CYS A 87 -4.19 0.61 21.44
N VAL A 88 -2.94 1.01 21.73
CA VAL A 88 -1.83 0.95 20.77
C VAL A 88 -0.70 0.06 21.28
N ASP A 89 -0.63 -1.16 20.73
CA ASP A 89 0.49 -2.07 21.04
C ASP A 89 1.80 -1.57 20.41
N ARG A 90 2.73 -1.12 21.25
CA ARG A 90 4.07 -0.67 20.85
C ARG A 90 4.87 -1.77 20.16
N ASN A 91 4.64 -3.04 20.48
CA ASN A 91 5.41 -4.15 19.91
C ASN A 91 5.17 -4.32 18.41
N LEU A 92 3.99 -3.93 17.93
CA LEU A 92 3.68 -3.94 16.49
C LEU A 92 4.51 -2.92 15.70
N TRP A 93 4.99 -1.87 16.36
CA TRP A 93 5.66 -0.74 15.74
C TRP A 93 7.13 -0.60 16.14
N LYS A 94 7.70 -1.60 16.83
CA LYS A 94 9.09 -1.59 17.30
C LYS A 94 10.13 -1.38 16.19
N ASP A 95 9.79 -1.79 14.97
CA ASP A 95 10.66 -1.69 13.78
C ASP A 95 10.46 -0.35 13.03
N VAL A 96 9.55 0.51 13.49
CA VAL A 96 9.36 1.87 12.98
C VAL A 96 10.29 2.78 13.78
N PRO A 97 11.22 3.52 13.13
CA PRO A 97 12.07 4.48 13.82
C PRO A 97 11.24 5.50 14.60
N GLU A 98 11.78 6.04 15.69
CA GLU A 98 11.09 7.09 16.44
C GLU A 98 10.77 8.30 15.55
N GLY A 99 9.52 8.78 15.62
CA GLY A 99 9.00 9.80 14.71
C GLY A 99 8.71 9.33 13.27
N GLY A 100 8.94 8.04 12.98
CA GLY A 100 8.64 7.42 11.69
C GLY A 100 7.14 7.30 11.43
N ALA A 101 6.80 7.24 10.14
CA ALA A 101 5.42 7.12 9.68
C ALA A 101 4.95 5.67 9.64
N ILE A 102 3.72 5.46 10.14
CA ILE A 102 2.91 4.26 9.96
C ILE A 102 1.87 4.60 8.89
N PHE A 103 1.83 3.81 7.83
CA PHE A 103 0.96 4.05 6.68
C PHE A 103 -0.26 3.16 6.71
N PHE A 104 -1.42 3.76 6.44
CA PHE A 104 -2.72 3.10 6.35
C PHE A 104 -3.21 3.19 4.91
N TYR A 105 -3.50 2.05 4.33
CA TYR A 105 -3.91 1.90 2.94
C TYR A 105 -5.32 1.36 2.85
N SER A 106 -6.14 1.98 1.99
CA SER A 106 -7.36 1.37 1.50
C SER A 106 -7.07 0.72 0.15
N LEU A 107 -7.43 -0.56 0.06
CA LEU A 107 -7.18 -1.41 -1.09
C LEU A 107 -8.52 -1.73 -1.75
N LYS A 108 -8.56 -1.63 -3.08
CA LYS A 108 -9.70 -2.06 -3.88
C LYS A 108 -9.28 -3.15 -4.84
N LEU A 109 -10.06 -4.22 -4.95
CA LEU A 109 -9.80 -5.28 -5.89
C LEU A 109 -9.89 -4.72 -7.32
N GLU A 110 -8.84 -4.91 -8.10
CA GLU A 110 -8.79 -4.51 -9.49
C GLU A 110 -9.22 -5.69 -10.37
N LYS A 111 -10.40 -5.56 -11.00
CA LYS A 111 -11.06 -6.65 -11.73
C LYS A 111 -10.65 -6.72 -13.19
N ASP A 112 -10.25 -5.59 -13.78
CA ASP A 112 -9.98 -5.52 -15.22
C ASP A 112 -8.53 -5.89 -15.57
N PHE A 113 -7.68 -6.02 -14.55
CA PHE A 113 -6.24 -6.15 -14.72
C PHE A 113 -5.75 -7.60 -14.82
N VAL A 114 -6.39 -8.54 -14.13
CA VAL A 114 -5.99 -9.95 -14.14
C VAL A 114 -6.96 -10.75 -14.99
N LYS A 115 -6.56 -11.07 -16.22
CA LYS A 115 -7.29 -11.95 -17.14
C LYS A 115 -6.76 -13.37 -17.08
#